data_AF-A0A7W7NZ17-F1
#
_entry.id   AF-A0A7W7NZ17-F1
#
_cell.length_a   1.000
_cell.length_b   1.000
_cell.length_c   1.000
_cell.angle_alpha   90.00
_cell.angle_beta   90.00
_cell.angle_gamma   90.00
#
_symmetry.space_group_name_H-M   'P 1'
#
loop_
_entity.id
_entity.type
_entity.pdbx_description
1 polymer ?
#
loop_
_entity_poly.entity_id
_entity_poly.type
_entity_poly.pdbx_seq_one_letter_code
_entity_poly.pdbx_strand_id
1 'polypeptide(L)' 'MGRSRGSLTSKIHALVDADGRPVAPRLTGGQVHDSQEAEALLDATPEGATLLADKGYDSNAIREAAARKNV' A
#
# COMPACT_ATOMS: atom_id res chain seq x y z
N MET A 1 16.38 2.44 1.28
CA MET A 1 16.75 2.73 2.68
C MET A 1 16.60 4.22 2.94
N GLY A 2 16.03 4.61 4.05
CA GLY A 2 16.00 6.01 4.44
C GLY A 2 16.08 6.19 5.95
N ARG A 3 16.30 7.43 6.38
CA ARG A 3 16.72 7.74 7.74
C ARG A 3 15.51 8.14 8.58
N SER A 4 15.15 7.31 9.54
CA SER A 4 14.13 7.62 10.55
C SER A 4 14.78 8.21 11.80
N ARG A 5 13.98 8.54 12.83
CA ARG A 5 14.49 9.11 14.09
C ARG A 5 15.52 8.22 14.81
N GLY A 6 15.53 6.91 14.55
CA GLY A 6 16.36 5.94 15.26
C GLY A 6 17.47 5.27 14.45
N SER A 7 17.35 5.14 13.12
CA SER A 7 18.36 4.48 12.26
C SER A 7 18.02 4.59 10.77
N LEU A 8 18.84 3.98 9.90
CA LEU A 8 18.51 3.64 8.53
C LEU A 8 17.53 2.46 8.51
N THR A 9 16.33 2.69 7.98
CA THR A 9 15.25 1.71 7.93
C THR A 9 14.61 1.71 6.54
N SER A 10 13.88 0.64 6.22
CA SER A 10 13.07 0.52 5.00
C SER A 10 11.72 -0.09 5.34
N LYS A 11 10.73 0.14 4.48
CA LYS A 11 9.41 -0.48 4.54
C LYS A 11 9.16 -1.29 3.28
N ILE A 12 8.48 -2.42 3.44
CA ILE A 12 7.94 -3.21 2.34
C ILE A 12 6.43 -3.02 2.35
N HIS A 13 5.90 -2.50 1.25
CA HIS A 13 4.47 -2.40 0.99
C HIS A 13 4.11 -3.46 -0.04
N ALA A 14 3.08 -4.26 0.18
CA ALA A 14 2.76 -5.36 -0.73
C ALA A 14 1.26 -5.49 -0.92
N LEU A 15 0.85 -5.54 -2.19
CA LEU A 15 -0.42 -6.15 -2.56
C LEU A 15 -0.20 -7.67 -2.55
N VAL A 16 -1.09 -8.39 -1.88
CA VAL A 16 -1.05 -9.86 -1.78
C VAL A 16 -2.35 -10.45 -2.30
N ASP A 17 -2.27 -11.63 -2.92
CA ASP A 17 -3.46 -12.40 -3.29
C ASP A 17 -4.11 -13.06 -2.05
N ALA A 18 -5.23 -13.76 -2.27
CA ALA A 18 -5.96 -14.44 -1.19
C ALA A 18 -5.16 -15.59 -0.53
N ASP A 19 -4.15 -16.12 -1.22
CA ASP A 19 -3.24 -17.15 -0.70
C ASP A 19 -2.00 -16.54 0.00
N GLY A 20 -1.94 -15.21 0.10
CA GLY A 20 -0.82 -14.48 0.71
C GLY A 20 0.41 -14.33 -0.20
N ARG A 21 0.30 -14.59 -1.50
CA ARG A 21 1.42 -14.41 -2.45
C ARG A 21 1.56 -12.93 -2.82
N PRO A 22 2.78 -12.36 -2.77
CA PRO A 22 2.99 -10.97 -3.19
C PRO A 22 2.74 -10.79 -4.69
N VAL A 23 1.81 -9.91 -5.03
CA VAL A 23 1.49 -9.52 -6.41
C VAL A 23 2.30 -8.29 -6.81
N ALA A 24 2.39 -7.29 -5.92
CA ALA A 24 3.12 -6.05 -6.17
C ALA A 24 3.87 -5.56 -4.91
N PRO A 25 5.05 -6.13 -4.61
CA PRO A 25 5.90 -5.64 -3.52
C PRO A 25 6.63 -4.35 -3.92
N ARG A 26 6.69 -3.39 -3.01
CA ARG A 26 7.33 -2.08 -3.17
C ARG A 26 8.18 -1.77 -1.95
N LEU A 27 9.41 -1.29 -2.18
CA LEU A 27 10.38 -0.99 -1.14
C LEU A 27 10.60 0.51 -1.04
N THR A 28 10.38 1.08 0.14
CA THR A 28 10.59 2.50 0.41
C THR A 28 11.54 2.71 1.59
N GLY A 29 11.99 3.95 1.78
CA GLY A 29 12.71 4.31 3.01
C GLY A 29 11.76 4.32 4.22
N GLY A 30 12.25 4.00 5.41
CA GLY A 30 11.38 3.83 6.58
C GLY A 30 10.66 5.10 7.05
N GLN A 31 11.11 6.27 6.62
CA GLN A 31 10.44 7.55 6.84
C GLN A 31 9.25 7.82 5.90
N VAL A 32 9.07 7.00 4.84
CA VAL A 32 7.97 7.14 3.90
C VAL A 32 6.67 6.71 4.59
N HIS A 33 5.63 7.54 4.43
CA HIS A 33 4.31 7.25 4.99
C HIS A 33 3.57 6.25 4.11
N ASP A 34 2.81 5.34 4.71
CA ASP A 34 2.18 4.23 3.99
C ASP A 34 1.17 4.71 2.95
N SER A 35 0.49 5.84 3.22
CA SER A 35 -0.43 6.49 2.29
C SER A 35 0.21 6.92 0.96
N GLN A 36 1.54 7.16 0.92
CA GLN A 36 2.22 7.54 -0.33
C GLN A 36 2.32 6.38 -1.32
N GLU A 37 2.26 5.14 -0.82
CA GLU A 37 2.32 3.93 -1.66
C GLU A 37 0.92 3.37 -1.98
N ALA A 38 -0.13 3.94 -1.39
CA ALA A 38 -1.50 3.45 -1.53
C ALA A 38 -2.00 3.45 -2.98
N GLU A 39 -1.81 4.57 -3.69
CA GLU A 39 -2.25 4.70 -5.08
C GLU A 39 -1.52 3.72 -6.00
N ALA A 40 -0.21 3.55 -5.80
CA ALA A 40 0.58 2.58 -6.56
C ALA A 40 0.16 1.12 -6.31
N LEU A 41 -0.28 0.79 -5.09
CA LEU A 41 -0.82 -0.54 -4.77
C LEU A 41 -2.23 -0.73 -5.38
N LEU A 42 -3.09 0.29 -5.29
CA LEU A 42 -4.41 0.29 -5.91
C LEU A 42 -4.33 0.14 -7.44
N ASP A 43 -3.32 0.73 -8.08
CA ASP A 43 -3.07 0.56 -9.51
C ASP A 43 -2.73 -0.86 -9.91
N ALA A 44 -2.14 -1.64 -9.01
CA ALA A 44 -1.86 -3.06 -9.22
C ALA A 44 -3.04 -3.98 -8.83
N THR A 45 -4.07 -3.45 -8.16
CA THR A 45 -5.25 -4.24 -7.75
C THR A 45 -6.17 -4.46 -8.95
N PRO A 46 -6.61 -5.70 -9.20
CA PRO A 46 -7.62 -5.98 -10.21
C PRO A 46 -8.94 -5.26 -9.90
N GLU A 47 -9.57 -4.70 -10.92
CA GLU A 47 -10.90 -4.08 -10.81
C GLU A 47 -11.93 -5.11 -10.30
N GLY A 48 -12.82 -4.70 -9.39
CA GLY A 48 -13.85 -5.59 -8.82
C GLY A 48 -13.35 -6.56 -7.74
N ALA A 49 -12.06 -6.52 -7.37
CA ALA A 49 -11.53 -7.32 -6.27
C ALA A 49 -12.01 -6.81 -4.90
N THR A 50 -12.10 -7.71 -3.92
CA THR A 50 -12.29 -7.31 -2.51
C THR A 50 -10.94 -6.91 -1.93
N LEU A 51 -10.81 -5.64 -1.51
CA LEU A 51 -9.59 -5.11 -0.93
C LEU A 51 -9.65 -5.08 0.60
N LEU A 52 -8.62 -5.65 1.25
CA LEU A 52 -8.36 -5.49 2.68
C LEU A 52 -7.05 -4.71 2.85
N ALA A 53 -7.06 -3.68 3.69
CA ALA A 53 -5.90 -2.82 3.92
C ALA A 53 -5.70 -2.54 5.41
N ASP A 54 -4.45 -2.23 5.77
CA ASP A 54 -4.11 -1.78 7.13
C ASP A 54 -4.72 -0.39 7.41
N LYS A 55 -4.87 -0.05 8.69
CA LYS A 55 -5.38 1.24 9.16
C LYS A 55 -4.59 2.44 8.62
N GLY A 56 -3.29 2.27 8.34
CA GLY A 56 -2.47 3.32 7.69
C GLY A 56 -3.00 3.77 6.31
N TYR A 57 -3.88 2.97 5.69
CA TYR A 57 -4.50 3.24 4.40
C TYR A 57 -5.95 3.78 4.50
N ASP A 58 -6.52 3.93 5.71
CA ASP A 58 -7.92 4.34 5.94
C ASP A 58 -8.18 5.86 5.80
N SER A 59 -7.49 6.52 4.87
CA SER A 59 -7.78 7.93 4.56
C SER A 59 -8.92 8.04 3.53
N ASN A 60 -9.74 9.08 3.63
CA ASN A 60 -10.84 9.31 2.67
C ASN A 60 -10.34 9.34 1.22
N ALA A 61 -9.19 9.96 0.96
CA ALA A 61 -8.60 10.03 -0.38
C ALA A 61 -8.27 8.63 -0.95
N ILE A 62 -7.75 7.72 -0.12
CA ILE A 62 -7.45 6.34 -0.52
C ILE A 62 -8.76 5.55 -0.75
N ARG A 63 -9.75 5.73 0.12
CA ARG A 63 -11.07 5.09 -0.03
C ARG A 63 -11.78 5.53 -1.32
N GLU A 64 -11.70 6.82 -1.65
CA GLU A 64 -12.22 7.34 -2.92
C GLU A 64 -11.44 6.78 -4.12
N ALA A 65 -10.12 6.64 -4.01
CA ALA A 65 -9.30 6.03 -5.05
C ALA A 65 -9.64 4.54 -5.27
N ALA A 66 -9.85 3.78 -4.19
CA ALA A 66 -10.30 2.40 -4.23
C ALA A 66 -11.70 2.30 -4.89
N ALA A 67 -12.64 3.13 -4.47
CA ALA A 67 -13.98 3.18 -5.04
C ALA A 67 -13.98 3.51 -6.55
N ARG A 68 -13.10 4.43 -7.00
CA ARG A 68 -12.93 4.73 -8.44
C ARG A 68 -12.43 3.52 -9.25
N LYS A 69 -11.70 2.61 -8.62
CA LYS A 69 -11.25 1.33 -9.21
C LYS A 69 -12.21 0.18 -8.95
N ASN A 70 -13.38 0.46 -8.37
CA ASN A 70 -14.38 -0.55 -8.05
C ASN A 70 -13.82 -1.67 -7.17
N VAL A 71 -13.00 -1.32 -6.16
CA VAL A 71 -12.41 -2.22 -5.15
C VAL A 71 -12.63 -1.76 -3.72
#